data_AF-A0A8T4LQ82-F1
#
_entry.id   AF-A0A8T4LQ82-F1
#
_cell.length_a   1.000
_cell.length_b   1.000
_cell.length_c   1.000
_cell.angle_alpha   90.00
_cell.angle_beta   90.00
_cell.angle_gamma   90.00
#
_symmetry.space_group_name_H-M   'P 1'
#
loop_
_entity.id
_entity.type
_entity.pdbx_description
1 polymer ?
#
loop_
_entity_poly.entity_id
_entity_poly.type
_entity_poly.pdbx_seq_one_letter_code
_entity_poly.pdbx_strand_id
1 'polypeptide(L)'
;MIFAPHLIKLSSVNPINFSSIWHVDEKFIHVRGSKDKHAYLWIVSDSNSKIIAVHVSFERDCNNAKIVFQKAKDIASFSPEIIVSDGLQGYKKACKKVFGRKTRHVIAHFEAVGIVHNKKLMKLSNNRAERINEFPALWLHVCRGFKRLDRAILFIEFFVINYNYLMPHGIK
;
A
#
# COMPACT_ATOMS: atom_id res chain seq x y z
N MET A 1 11.00 21.41 -5.00
CA MET A 1 10.87 20.29 -5.95
C MET A 1 9.61 20.56 -6.76
N ILE A 2 9.75 21.10 -7.98
CA ILE A 2 8.68 21.79 -8.74
C ILE A 2 7.72 20.80 -9.45
N PHE A 3 8.03 19.50 -9.43
CA PHE A 3 7.30 18.48 -10.21
C PHE A 3 6.06 17.90 -9.53
N ALA A 4 5.96 17.90 -8.20
CA ALA A 4 4.85 17.27 -7.49
C ALA A 4 3.45 17.85 -7.87
N PRO A 5 3.27 19.19 -7.98
CA PRO A 5 1.98 19.76 -8.41
C PRO A 5 1.57 19.35 -9.83
N HIS A 6 2.52 19.19 -10.75
CA HIS A 6 2.24 18.78 -12.12
C HIS A 6 1.82 17.31 -12.21
N LEU A 7 2.45 16.44 -11.43
CA LEU A 7 2.10 15.03 -11.39
C LEU A 7 0.72 14.79 -10.74
N ILE A 8 0.35 15.58 -9.73
CA ILE A 8 -1.00 15.57 -9.14
C ILE A 8 -2.05 16.00 -10.17
N LYS A 9 -1.73 16.98 -11.02
CA LYS A 9 -2.61 17.39 -12.13
C LYS A 9 -2.78 16.25 -13.15
N LEU A 10 -1.71 15.52 -13.47
CA LEU A 10 -1.74 14.33 -14.34
C LEU A 10 -2.63 13.21 -13.79
N SER A 11 -2.56 12.92 -12.48
CA SER A 11 -3.46 11.94 -11.86
C SER A 11 -4.93 12.37 -11.84
N SER A 12 -5.20 13.68 -11.93
CA SER A 12 -6.55 14.22 -12.00
C SER A 12 -7.18 14.06 -13.40
N VAL A 13 -6.35 13.99 -14.45
CA VAL A 13 -6.81 13.90 -15.85
C VAL A 13 -7.13 12.47 -16.24
N ASN A 14 -6.44 11.48 -15.67
CA ASN A 14 -6.68 10.07 -15.94
C ASN A 14 -6.84 9.29 -14.63
N PRO A 15 -8.04 9.25 -14.03
CA PRO A 15 -8.26 8.61 -12.75
C PRO A 15 -8.04 7.10 -12.84
N ILE A 16 -7.34 6.55 -11.85
CA ILE A 16 -7.10 5.11 -11.78
C ILE A 16 -8.34 4.41 -11.23
N ASN A 17 -8.86 3.46 -12.00
CA ASN A 17 -9.87 2.53 -11.49
C ASN A 17 -9.21 1.45 -10.63
N PHE A 18 -9.57 1.41 -9.34
CA PHE A 18 -9.13 0.40 -8.39
C PHE A 18 -10.18 -0.71 -8.23
N SER A 19 -9.72 -1.95 -8.06
CA SER A 19 -10.59 -3.08 -7.69
C SER A 19 -11.04 -3.02 -6.22
N SER A 20 -12.07 -3.78 -5.87
CA SER A 20 -12.63 -3.83 -4.51
C SER A 20 -11.87 -4.72 -3.53
N ILE A 21 -10.85 -5.46 -4.00
CA ILE A 21 -10.01 -6.33 -3.16
C ILE A 21 -8.64 -5.69 -3.04
N TRP A 22 -8.31 -5.25 -1.82
CA TRP A 22 -7.06 -4.57 -1.51
C TRP A 22 -6.12 -5.48 -0.75
N HIS A 23 -4.83 -5.22 -0.92
CA HIS A 23 -3.76 -5.85 -0.20
C HIS A 23 -3.00 -4.77 0.57
N VAL A 24 -2.58 -5.10 1.78
CA VAL A 24 -1.69 -4.26 2.58
C VAL A 24 -0.52 -5.09 3.08
N ASP A 25 0.65 -4.47 3.03
CA ASP A 25 1.87 -5.02 3.60
C ASP A 25 2.79 -3.86 4.00
N GLU A 26 3.79 -4.17 4.81
CA GLU A 26 4.78 -3.22 5.29
C GLU A 26 6.20 -3.73 5.06
N LYS A 27 7.11 -2.80 4.78
CA LYS A 27 8.51 -3.13 4.57
C LYS A 27 9.42 -2.21 5.37
N PHE A 28 10.50 -2.77 5.87
CA PHE A 28 11.57 -2.00 6.47
C PHE A 28 12.28 -1.14 5.43
N ILE A 29 12.44 0.14 5.75
CA ILE A 29 13.24 1.07 4.96
C ILE A 29 14.27 1.76 5.86
N HIS A 30 15.43 2.09 5.29
CA HIS A 30 16.48 2.79 6.02
C HIS A 30 16.20 4.29 6.04
N VAL A 31 15.96 4.84 7.22
CA VAL A 31 15.76 6.28 7.43
C VAL A 31 16.53 6.67 8.68
N ARG A 32 17.58 7.48 8.52
CA ARG A 32 18.29 8.10 9.66
C ARG A 32 17.36 9.11 10.32
N GLY A 33 17.40 9.18 11.66
CA GLY A 33 16.60 10.10 12.46
C GLY A 33 15.69 9.43 13.49
N SER A 34 15.55 8.10 13.48
CA SER A 34 15.00 7.32 14.60
C SER A 34 16.10 6.63 15.39
N LYS A 35 15.78 6.18 16.61
CA LYS A 35 16.68 5.44 17.51
C LYS A 35 17.38 4.27 16.81
N ASP A 36 16.63 3.56 15.95
CA ASP A 36 17.09 2.33 15.30
C ASP A 36 17.48 2.52 13.82
N LYS A 37 17.52 3.75 13.29
CA LYS A 37 17.82 4.05 11.86
C LYS A 37 16.92 3.33 10.84
N HIS A 38 15.76 2.85 11.27
CA HIS A 38 14.77 2.19 10.44
C HIS A 38 13.41 2.86 10.55
N ALA A 39 12.61 2.70 9.49
CA ALA A 39 11.22 3.09 9.40
C ALA A 39 10.44 1.99 8.65
N TYR A 40 9.12 2.08 8.69
CA TYR A 40 8.18 1.20 8.02
C TYR A 40 7.52 1.93 6.86
N LEU A 41 7.65 1.36 5.66
CA LEU A 41 6.90 1.74 4.48
C LEU A 41 5.66 0.84 4.39
N TRP A 42 4.49 1.43 4.58
CA TRP A 42 3.20 0.79 4.43
C TRP A 42 2.70 1.00 3.02
N ILE A 43 2.27 -0.07 2.35
CA ILE A 43 1.79 -0.01 0.97
C ILE A 43 0.41 -0.68 0.93
N VAL A 44 -0.58 0.07 0.45
CA VAL A 44 -1.90 -0.45 0.11
C VAL A 44 -2.01 -0.50 -1.39
N SER A 45 -2.40 -1.66 -1.92
CA SER A 45 -2.54 -1.91 -3.35
C SER A 45 -3.84 -2.64 -3.66
N ASP A 46 -4.28 -2.60 -4.92
CA ASP A 46 -5.45 -3.35 -5.37
C ASP A 46 -5.04 -4.71 -5.99
N SER A 47 -6.03 -5.56 -6.28
CA SER A 47 -5.79 -6.89 -6.87
C SER A 47 -5.30 -6.86 -8.32
N ASN A 48 -5.40 -5.71 -8.99
CA ASN A 48 -4.84 -5.47 -10.32
C ASN A 48 -3.41 -4.90 -10.26
N SER A 49 -2.77 -4.98 -9.09
CA SER A 49 -1.41 -4.50 -8.86
C SER A 49 -1.24 -3.00 -9.10
N LYS A 50 -2.22 -2.18 -8.71
CA LYS A 50 -2.07 -0.72 -8.62
C LYS A 50 -1.85 -0.31 -7.18
N ILE A 51 -0.93 0.61 -6.93
CA ILE A 51 -0.71 1.16 -5.58
C ILE A 51 -1.78 2.21 -5.30
N ILE A 52 -2.56 2.04 -4.24
CA ILE A 52 -3.61 2.98 -3.86
C ILE A 52 -3.04 4.07 -2.95
N ALA A 53 -2.31 3.67 -1.91
CA ALA A 53 -1.74 4.60 -0.94
C ALA A 53 -0.46 4.06 -0.32
N VAL A 54 0.36 4.99 0.15
CA VAL A 54 1.60 4.74 0.87
C VAL A 54 1.68 5.58 2.12
N HIS A 55 2.39 5.08 3.13
CA HIS A 55 2.70 5.82 4.34
C HIS A 55 4.06 5.39 4.87
N VAL A 56 4.79 6.33 5.48
CA VAL A 56 6.06 6.02 6.14
C VAL A 56 5.95 6.41 7.61
N SER A 57 6.32 5.51 8.51
CA SER A 57 6.30 5.75 9.95
C SER A 57 7.51 5.14 10.64
N PHE A 58 7.86 5.64 11.82
CA PHE A 58 8.87 5.00 12.66
C PHE A 58 8.34 3.81 13.46
N GLU A 59 7.01 3.71 13.62
CA GLU A 59 6.36 2.68 14.42
C GLU A 59 5.50 1.75 13.57
N ARG A 60 5.57 0.45 13.83
CA ARG A 60 4.71 -0.60 13.25
C ARG A 60 3.51 -0.84 14.15
N ASP A 61 2.53 0.06 14.10
CA ASP A 61 1.40 0.04 15.03
C ASP A 61 0.03 0.19 14.34
N CYS A 62 -1.03 0.04 15.14
CA CYS A 62 -2.40 0.18 14.65
C CYS A 62 -2.73 1.61 14.18
N ASN A 63 -2.08 2.64 14.74
CA ASN A 63 -2.33 4.03 14.34
C ASN A 63 -1.82 4.30 12.92
N ASN A 64 -0.61 3.86 12.60
CA ASN A 64 -0.04 4.01 11.26
C ASN A 64 -0.78 3.17 10.22
N ALA A 65 -1.24 1.96 10.58
CA ALA A 65 -2.15 1.18 9.74
C ALA A 65 -3.47 1.93 9.44
N LYS A 66 -4.06 2.61 10.44
CA LYS A 66 -5.26 3.44 10.23
C LYS A 66 -4.98 4.61 9.28
N ILE A 67 -3.83 5.26 9.40
CA ILE A 67 -3.44 6.38 8.53
C ILE A 67 -3.37 5.93 7.07
N VAL A 68 -2.66 4.83 6.77
CA VAL A 68 -2.55 4.36 5.38
C VAL A 68 -3.90 3.88 4.83
N PHE A 69 -4.75 3.26 5.65
CA PHE A 69 -6.10 2.87 5.24
C PHE A 69 -7.00 4.07 4.96
N GLN A 70 -6.93 5.12 5.78
CA GLN A 70 -7.71 6.33 5.55
C GLN A 70 -7.26 7.01 4.26
N LYS A 71 -5.94 7.15 4.04
CA LYS A 71 -5.38 7.64 2.77
C LYS A 71 -5.90 6.83 1.57
N ALA A 72 -5.87 5.50 1.66
CA ALA A 72 -6.34 4.63 0.59
C ALA A 72 -7.84 4.82 0.31
N LYS A 73 -8.66 4.94 1.35
CA LYS A 73 -10.11 5.21 1.24
C LYS A 73 -10.38 6.55 0.56
N ASP A 74 -9.63 7.58 0.93
CA ASP A 74 -9.81 8.93 0.40
C ASP A 74 -9.40 8.98 -1.09
N ILE A 75 -8.27 8.37 -1.44
CA ILE A 75 -7.78 8.29 -2.82
C ILE A 75 -8.71 7.46 -3.71
N ALA A 76 -9.15 6.29 -3.24
CA ALA A 76 -10.05 5.43 -4.00
C ALA A 76 -11.49 5.96 -4.02
N SER A 77 -11.86 6.83 -3.07
CA SER A 77 -13.25 7.30 -2.85
C SER A 77 -14.25 6.17 -2.52
N PHE A 78 -13.79 4.99 -2.10
CA PHE A 78 -14.61 3.88 -1.63
C PHE A 78 -13.88 3.00 -0.61
N SER A 79 -14.61 2.15 0.11
CA SER A 79 -14.05 1.12 0.99
C SER A 79 -13.94 -0.22 0.25
N PRO A 80 -12.87 -1.01 0.42
CA PRO A 80 -12.77 -2.31 -0.21
C PRO A 80 -13.80 -3.28 0.35
N GLU A 81 -14.21 -4.25 -0.46
CA GLU A 81 -14.99 -5.39 0.00
C GLU A 81 -14.13 -6.34 0.83
N ILE A 82 -12.87 -6.51 0.42
CA ILE A 82 -11.91 -7.39 1.08
C ILE A 82 -10.58 -6.67 1.23
N ILE A 83 -9.99 -6.77 2.42
CA ILE A 83 -8.60 -6.40 2.64
C ILE A 83 -7.80 -7.64 3.03
N VAL A 84 -6.69 -7.86 2.35
CA VAL A 84 -5.75 -8.96 2.58
C VAL A 84 -4.50 -8.40 3.22
N SER A 85 -4.01 -9.01 4.29
CA SER A 85 -2.74 -8.64 4.92
C SER A 85 -1.96 -9.84 5.40
N ASP A 86 -0.68 -9.62 5.70
CA ASP A 86 0.06 -10.48 6.60
C ASP A 86 -0.55 -10.40 8.02
N GLY A 87 -0.30 -11.39 8.88
CA GLY A 87 -1.00 -11.56 10.15
C GLY A 87 -0.78 -10.48 11.23
N LEU A 88 -0.30 -9.27 10.92
CA LEU A 88 -0.11 -8.21 11.91
C LEU A 88 -1.43 -7.86 12.62
N GLN A 89 -1.45 -8.02 13.94
CA GLN A 89 -2.65 -7.82 14.77
C GLN A 89 -3.27 -6.41 14.62
N GLY A 90 -2.44 -5.40 14.34
CA GLY A 90 -2.88 -4.01 14.16
C GLY A 90 -3.85 -3.81 13.00
N TYR A 91 -3.76 -4.63 11.94
CA TYR A 91 -4.58 -4.47 10.74
C TYR A 91 -6.05 -4.78 10.98
N LYS A 92 -6.38 -5.83 11.74
CA LYS A 92 -7.77 -6.19 12.03
C LYS A 92 -8.52 -5.06 12.70
N LYS A 93 -7.89 -4.41 13.68
CA LYS A 93 -8.46 -3.26 14.40
C LYS A 93 -8.53 -2.03 13.52
N ALA A 94 -7.49 -1.76 12.72
CA ALA A 94 -7.46 -0.62 11.80
C ALA A 94 -8.53 -0.73 10.72
N CYS A 95 -8.64 -1.90 10.07
CA CYS A 95 -9.63 -2.21 9.04
C CYS A 95 -11.05 -1.95 9.54
N LYS A 96 -11.42 -2.54 10.70
CA LYS A 96 -12.75 -2.36 11.28
C LYS A 96 -13.06 -0.90 11.62
N LYS A 97 -12.06 -0.11 12.04
CA LYS A 97 -12.23 1.31 12.37
C LYS A 97 -12.40 2.20 11.14
N VAL A 98 -11.65 1.96 10.06
CA VAL A 98 -11.64 2.84 8.88
C VAL A 98 -12.73 2.47 7.86
N PHE A 99 -12.90 1.18 7.62
CA PHE A 99 -13.80 0.68 6.58
C PHE A 99 -15.14 0.16 7.13
N GLY A 100 -15.20 -0.14 8.43
CA GLY A 100 -16.41 -0.62 9.09
C GLY A 100 -16.63 -2.13 8.93
N ARG A 101 -17.86 -2.59 9.16
CA ARG A 101 -18.21 -4.03 9.19
C ARG A 101 -18.41 -4.66 7.81
N LYS A 102 -18.56 -3.85 6.76
CA LYS A 102 -18.81 -4.34 5.38
C LYS A 102 -17.54 -4.87 4.72
N THR A 103 -16.38 -4.41 5.17
CA THR A 103 -15.08 -4.88 4.67
C THR A 103 -14.64 -6.13 5.41
N ARG A 104 -14.38 -7.19 4.67
CA ARG A 104 -13.84 -8.45 5.22
C ARG A 104 -12.32 -8.37 5.28
N HIS A 105 -11.75 -8.51 6.47
CA HIS A 105 -10.30 -8.71 6.62
C HIS A 105 -9.98 -10.20 6.49
N VAL A 106 -9.05 -10.53 5.59
CA VAL A 106 -8.52 -11.87 5.37
C VAL A 106 -7.02 -11.83 5.67
N ILE A 107 -6.56 -12.76 6.49
CA ILE A 107 -5.13 -12.96 6.72
C ILE A 107 -4.68 -14.05 5.77
N ALA A 108 -3.70 -13.74 4.91
CA ALA A 108 -3.10 -14.69 3.99
C ALA A 108 -1.60 -14.41 3.86
N HIS A 109 -0.79 -15.46 3.74
CA HIS A 109 0.65 -15.37 3.49
C HIS A 109 0.94 -15.90 2.08
N PHE A 110 2.00 -16.71 1.92
CA PHE A 110 2.33 -17.42 0.69
C PHE A 110 1.25 -18.42 0.26
N GLU A 111 0.68 -19.14 1.23
CA GLU A 111 -0.39 -20.09 0.99
C GLU A 111 -1.71 -19.36 0.73
N ALA A 112 -2.33 -19.66 -0.41
CA ALA A 112 -3.57 -19.03 -0.78
C ALA A 112 -4.73 -19.55 0.07
N VAL A 113 -5.47 -18.63 0.68
CA VAL A 113 -6.66 -18.95 1.48
C VAL A 113 -7.88 -18.97 0.57
N GLY A 114 -8.63 -20.08 0.61
CA GLY A 114 -9.91 -20.20 -0.07
C GLY A 114 -10.99 -19.43 0.68
N ILE A 115 -11.67 -18.51 0.00
CA ILE A 115 -12.82 -17.79 0.54
C ILE A 115 -13.99 -17.82 -0.44
N VAL A 116 -15.21 -17.81 0.11
CA VAL A 116 -16.40 -17.55 -0.69
C VAL A 116 -16.68 -16.05 -0.68
N HIS A 117 -16.80 -15.47 -1.88
CA HIS A 117 -17.15 -14.08 -2.09
C HIS A 117 -18.05 -13.98 -3.32
N ASN A 118 -19.16 -13.23 -3.21
CA ASN A 118 -20.16 -13.11 -4.27
C ASN A 118 -20.62 -14.46 -4.86
N LYS A 119 -20.86 -15.45 -3.99
CA LYS A 119 -21.26 -16.84 -4.33
C LYS A 119 -20.24 -17.63 -5.16
N LYS A 120 -19.01 -17.14 -5.30
CA LYS A 120 -17.91 -17.84 -5.98
C LYS A 120 -16.80 -18.17 -4.99
N LEU A 121 -16.20 -19.34 -5.15
CA LEU A 121 -14.97 -19.70 -4.43
C LEU A 121 -13.80 -19.01 -5.12
N MET A 122 -12.98 -18.29 -4.35
CA MET A 122 -11.76 -17.67 -4.83
C MET A 122 -10.59 -17.93 -3.88
N LYS A 123 -9.37 -17.95 -4.42
CA LYS A 123 -8.13 -18.11 -3.65
C LYS A 123 -7.44 -16.75 -3.54
N LEU A 124 -7.16 -16.32 -2.31
CA LEU A 124 -6.44 -15.08 -2.03
C LEU A 124 -5.08 -15.39 -1.40
N SER A 125 -4.01 -14.83 -1.95
CA SER A 125 -2.67 -14.85 -1.35
C SER A 125 -2.11 -13.43 -1.29
N ASN A 126 -1.15 -13.19 -0.40
CA ASN A 126 -0.53 -11.87 -0.28
C ASN A 126 0.67 -11.65 -1.22
N ASN A 127 0.98 -12.63 -2.08
CA ASN A 127 2.10 -12.57 -3.03
C ASN A 127 2.06 -11.34 -3.96
N ARG A 128 0.86 -10.78 -4.19
CA ARG A 128 0.71 -9.53 -4.95
C ARG A 128 1.32 -8.35 -4.22
N ALA A 129 1.08 -8.23 -2.91
CA ALA A 129 1.69 -7.19 -2.09
C ALA A 129 3.21 -7.34 -2.05
N GLU A 130 3.69 -8.58 -1.88
CA GLU A 130 5.12 -8.88 -1.88
C GLU A 130 5.80 -8.45 -3.18
N ARG A 131 5.19 -8.80 -4.34
CA ARG A 131 5.70 -8.37 -5.66
C ARG A 131 5.73 -6.86 -5.79
N ILE A 132 4.69 -6.16 -5.34
CA ILE A 132 4.68 -4.68 -5.36
C ILE A 132 5.79 -4.14 -4.47
N ASN A 133 6.06 -4.78 -3.33
CA ASN A 133 7.09 -4.40 -2.39
C ASN A 133 8.53 -4.65 -2.90
N GLU A 134 8.71 -5.43 -3.97
CA GLU A 134 10.00 -5.57 -4.66
C GLU A 134 10.39 -4.29 -5.40
N PHE A 135 9.42 -3.60 -6.02
CA PHE A 135 9.66 -2.38 -6.78
C PHE A 135 10.34 -1.27 -5.94
N PRO A 136 9.76 -0.78 -4.83
CA PRO A 136 10.42 0.24 -4.02
C PRO A 136 11.69 -0.31 -3.37
N ALA A 137 11.79 -1.61 -3.08
CA ALA A 137 12.99 -2.19 -2.48
C ALA A 137 14.22 -2.10 -3.40
N LEU A 138 14.06 -2.36 -4.70
CA LEU A 138 15.13 -2.20 -5.69
C LEU A 138 15.68 -0.77 -5.67
N TRP A 139 14.80 0.23 -5.70
CA TRP A 139 15.22 1.61 -5.68
C TRP A 139 15.84 2.04 -4.35
N LEU A 140 15.25 1.62 -3.22
CA LEU A 140 15.73 1.95 -1.89
C LEU A 140 17.12 1.36 -1.62
N HIS A 141 17.39 0.18 -2.18
CA HIS A 141 18.71 -0.43 -2.16
C HIS A 141 19.75 0.48 -2.84
N VAL A 142 19.43 1.01 -4.02
CA VAL A 142 20.32 1.93 -4.77
C VAL A 142 20.53 3.24 -4.01
N CYS A 143 19.48 3.82 -3.41
CA CYS A 143 19.57 5.08 -2.68
C CYS A 143 20.32 5.00 -1.34
N ARG A 144 20.58 3.79 -0.81
CA ARG A 144 21.25 3.55 0.49
C ARG A 144 20.57 4.24 1.70
N GLY A 145 19.25 4.42 1.61
CA GLY A 145 18.43 5.00 2.67
C GLY A 145 18.35 6.52 2.71
N PHE A 146 17.43 7.04 3.52
CA PHE A 146 17.18 8.49 3.63
C PHE A 146 17.79 9.08 4.89
N LYS A 147 18.15 10.36 4.84
CA LYS A 147 18.62 11.12 6.01
C LYS A 147 17.49 11.71 6.85
N ARG A 148 16.29 11.84 6.28
CA ARG A 148 15.12 12.50 6.89
C ARG A 148 13.84 11.82 6.44
N LEU A 149 12.84 11.77 7.32
CA LEU A 149 11.54 11.13 7.06
C LEU A 149 10.73 11.85 5.97
N ASP A 150 10.73 13.18 5.96
CA ASP A 150 10.02 13.99 4.97
C ASP A 150 10.52 13.73 3.53
N ARG A 151 11.83 13.52 3.37
CA ARG A 151 12.44 13.14 2.09
C ARG A 151 12.05 11.73 1.66
N ALA A 152 11.97 10.80 2.62
CA ALA A 152 11.48 9.46 2.35
C ALA A 152 10.03 9.50 1.85
N ILE A 153 9.14 10.20 2.56
CA ILE A 153 7.72 10.33 2.19
C ILE A 153 7.58 10.88 0.77
N LEU A 154 8.23 12.01 0.48
CA LEU A 154 8.16 12.66 -0.84
C LEU A 154 8.60 11.74 -1.98
N PHE A 155 9.65 10.95 -1.74
CA PHE A 155 10.20 10.05 -2.74
C PHE A 155 9.35 8.79 -2.94
N ILE A 156 8.78 8.23 -1.87
CA ILE A 156 7.83 7.13 -1.97
C ILE A 156 6.54 7.58 -2.68
N GLU A 157 6.05 8.79 -2.44
CA GLU A 157 4.89 9.33 -3.19
C GLU A 157 5.19 9.44 -4.69
N PHE A 158 6.40 9.87 -5.07
CA PHE A 158 6.84 9.82 -6.47
C PHE A 158 6.83 8.40 -7.04
N PHE A 159 7.21 7.38 -6.26
CA PHE A 159 7.12 5.98 -6.71
C PHE A 159 5.72 5.51 -6.99
N VAL A 160 4.72 5.95 -6.23
CA VAL A 160 3.33 5.61 -6.53
C VAL A 160 2.95 6.11 -7.93
N ILE A 161 3.34 7.34 -8.25
CA ILE A 161 3.04 7.96 -9.55
C ILE A 161 3.81 7.26 -10.67
N ASN A 162 5.12 7.07 -10.50
CA ASN A 162 5.94 6.36 -11.49
C ASN A 162 5.43 4.94 -11.74
N TYR A 163 5.12 4.21 -10.66
CA TYR A 163 4.59 2.87 -10.75
C TYR A 163 3.25 2.89 -11.49
N ASN A 164 2.23 3.59 -11.00
CA ASN A 164 0.89 3.50 -11.58
C ASN A 164 0.74 4.07 -12.99
N TYR A 165 1.48 5.13 -13.35
CA TYR A 165 1.26 5.86 -14.61
C TYR A 165 2.37 5.68 -15.65
N LEU A 166 3.62 5.43 -15.24
CA LEU A 166 4.77 5.42 -16.15
C LEU A 166 5.28 4.01 -16.43
N MET A 167 5.08 3.06 -15.50
CA MET A 167 5.48 1.69 -15.73
C MET A 167 4.46 0.93 -16.58
N PRO A 168 4.91 0.10 -17.52
CA PRO A 168 4.03 -0.81 -18.24
C PRO A 168 3.55 -1.89 -17.26
N HIS A 169 2.33 -1.76 -16.76
CA HIS A 169 1.63 -2.87 -16.13
C HIS A 169 1.08 -3.74 -17.24
N GLY A 170 1.44 -5.02 -17.23
CA GLY A 170 1.07 -5.95 -18.29
C GLY A 170 -0.41 -5.87 -18.60
N ILE A 171 -0.74 -5.24 -19.75
CA ILE A 171 -1.91 -5.61 -20.52
C ILE A 171 -1.64 -7.06 -20.91
N LYS A 172 -2.23 -7.99 -20.17
CA LYS A 172 -2.38 -9.38 -20.59
C LYS A 172 -3.82 -9.59 -20.96
#